data_AF-A0A916D732-F1
#
_entry.id   AF-A0A916D732-F1
#
_cell.length_a   1.000
_cell.length_b   1.000
_cell.length_c   1.000
_cell.angle_alpha   90.00
_cell.angle_beta   90.00
_cell.angle_gamma   90.00
#
_symmetry.space_group_name_H-M   'P 1'
#
loop_
_entity.id
_entity.type
_entity.pdbx_description
1 polymer ?
#
loop_
_entity_poly.entity_id
_entity_poly.type
_entity_poly.pdbx_seq_one_letter_code
_entity_poly.pdbx_strand_id
1 'polypeptide(L)' 'MMRDARKPEWRGPLAGVKVLDLSMMLAGPAVTTLLGDLGADIWKVEPPW' A
#
# COMPACT_ATOMS: atom_id res chain seq x y z
N MET A 1 38.03 -5.79 -4.07
CA MET A 1 36.97 -4.76 -4.06
C MET A 1 35.63 -5.45 -4.33
N MET A 2 34.93 -5.84 -3.27
CA MET A 2 33.68 -6.60 -3.35
C MET A 2 32.54 -5.66 -3.70
N ARG A 3 31.76 -6.00 -4.73
CA ARG A 3 30.52 -5.28 -5.06
C ARG A 3 29.52 -5.54 -3.95
N ASP A 4 29.11 -4.48 -3.25
CA ASP A 4 27.94 -4.48 -2.39
C ASP A 4 26.70 -4.77 -3.26
N ALA A 5 26.23 -6.01 -3.21
CA ALA A 5 24.99 -6.41 -3.85
C ALA A 5 23.86 -5.90 -2.96
N ARG A 6 23.41 -4.66 -3.21
CA ARG A 6 22.25 -4.06 -2.54
C ARG A 6 21.11 -5.09 -2.53
N LYS A 7 20.75 -5.58 -1.35
CA LYS A 7 19.57 -6.43 -1.17
C LYS A 7 18.35 -5.64 -1.69
N PRO A 8 17.39 -6.27 -2.38
CA PRO A 8 16.15 -5.59 -2.70
C PRO A 8 15.55 -5.10 -1.38
N GLU A 9 15.28 -3.80 -1.29
CA GLU A 9 14.62 -3.25 -0.12
C GLU A 9 13.25 -3.92 -0.03
N TRP A 10 13.09 -4.80 0.95
CA TRP A 10 11.85 -5.52 1.15
C TRP A 10 10.76 -4.51 1.49
N ARG A 11 9.84 -4.29 0.55
CA ARG A 11 8.76 -3.31 0.66
C ARG A 11 7.42 -3.95 1.07
N GLY A 12 7.42 -5.23 1.44
CA GLY A 12 6.20 -6.01 1.75
C GLY A 12 5.68 -6.82 0.56
N PRO A 13 4.79 -7.80 0.79
CA PRO A 13 4.27 -8.69 -0.26
C PRO A 13 3.38 -7.99 -1.30
N LEU A 14 2.87 -6.80 -1.00
CA LEU A 14 2.09 -5.97 -1.93
C LEU A 14 2.93 -4.81 -2.52
N ALA A 15 4.25 -4.86 -2.43
CA ALA A 15 5.12 -3.86 -3.01
C ALA A 15 4.83 -3.65 -4.51
N GLY A 16 4.55 -2.40 -4.89
CA GLY A 16 4.24 -2.02 -6.27
C GLY A 16 2.77 -2.18 -6.66
N VAL A 17 1.92 -2.73 -5.78
CA VAL A 17 0.47 -2.76 -5.97
C VAL A 17 -0.10 -1.38 -5.65
N LYS A 18 -0.97 -0.88 -6.52
CA LYS A 18 -1.74 0.36 -6.33
C LYS A 18 -3.20 0.02 -6.08
N VAL A 19 -3.80 0.61 -5.05
CA VAL A 19 -5.20 0.38 -4.67
C VAL A 19 -5.94 1.70 -4.66
N LEU A 20 -7.02 1.79 -5.44
CA LEU A 20 -7.95 2.92 -5.38
C LEU A 20 -9.06 2.59 -4.38
N ASP A 21 -9.09 3.30 -3.26
CA ASP A 21 -10.08 3.14 -2.20
C ASP A 21 -11.28 4.06 -2.45
N LEU A 22 -12.40 3.45 -2.88
CA LEU A 22 -13.71 4.09 -3.05
C LEU A 22 -14.72 3.69 -1.96
N SER A 23 -14.24 3.03 -0.91
CA SER A 23 -15.09 2.57 0.19
C SER A 23 -15.55 3.72 1.08
N MET A 24 -16.46 3.45 2.01
CA MET A 24 -16.87 4.42 3.03
C MET A 24 -16.98 3.73 4.39
N MET A 25 -17.14 4.54 5.44
CA MET A 25 -17.34 4.06 6.80
C MET A 25 -16.17 3.18 7.28
N LEU A 26 -16.39 2.23 8.19
CA LEU A 26 -15.30 1.56 8.91
C LEU A 26 -14.64 0.41 8.11
N ALA A 27 -15.44 -0.41 7.43
CA ALA A 27 -14.95 -1.68 6.89
C ALA A 27 -13.87 -1.49 5.81
N GLY A 28 -14.07 -0.52 4.92
CA GLY A 28 -13.15 -0.29 3.81
C GLY A 28 -11.80 0.29 4.23
N PRO A 29 -11.75 1.42 4.98
CA PRO A 29 -10.51 1.95 5.55
C PRO A 29 -9.75 0.95 6.43
N ALA A 30 -10.45 0.07 7.16
CA ALA A 30 -9.81 -1.00 7.92
C ALA A 30 -9.08 -1.99 7.00
N VAL A 31 -9.71 -2.39 5.89
CA VAL A 31 -9.08 -3.28 4.90
C VAL A 31 -7.92 -2.57 4.21
N THR A 32 -8.07 -1.33 3.78
CA THR A 32 -7.02 -0.62 3.04
C THR A 32 -5.82 -0.24 3.92
N THR A 33 -6.02 -0.07 5.24
CA THR A 33 -4.93 0.02 6.22
C THR A 33 -4.09 -1.26 6.22
N LEU A 34 -4.72 -2.43 6.32
CA LEU A 34 -4.02 -3.72 6.28
C LEU A 34 -3.26 -3.93 4.96
N LEU A 35 -3.83 -3.49 3.83
CA LEU A 35 -3.14 -3.56 2.54
C LEU A 35 -1.92 -2.62 2.49
N GLY A 36 -2.01 -1.43 3.09
CA GLY A 36 -0.89 -0.49 3.24
C GLY A 36 0.25 -1.07 4.08
N ASP A 37 -0.07 -1.73 5.19
CA ASP A 37 0.92 -2.42 6.04
C ASP A 37 1.67 -3.53 5.27
N LEU A 38 1.02 -4.13 4.27
CA LEU A 38 1.60 -5.13 3.39
C LEU A 38 2.39 -4.52 2.20
N GLY A 39 2.48 -3.19 2.11
CA GLY A 39 3.30 -2.48 1.11
C GLY A 39 2.56 -1.91 -0.09
N ALA A 40 1.23 -1.88 -0.08
CA ALA A 40 0.44 -1.30 -1.16
C ALA A 40 0.43 0.24 -1.08
N ASP A 41 0.37 0.90 -2.26
CA ASP A 41 0.13 2.34 -2.40
C ASP A 41 -1.39 2.59 -2.48
N ILE A 42 -1.95 3.23 -1.44
CA ILE A 42 -3.39 3.43 -1.27
C ILE A 42 -3.78 4.86 -1.67
N TRP A 43 -4.65 4.99 -2.66
CA TRP A 43 -5.22 6.28 -3.07
C TRP A 43 -6.69 6.34 -2.65
N LYS A 44 -6.99 7.19 -1.68
CA LYS A 44 -8.37 7.41 -1.24
C LYS A 44 -9.05 8.45 -2.13
N VAL A 45 -10.25 8.14 -2.60
CA VAL A 45 -11.13 9.13 -3.21
C VAL A 45 -12.30 9.34 -2.26
N GLU A 46 -12.40 10.57 -1.78
CA GLU A 46 -13.58 11.03 -1.05
C GLU A 46 -14.46 11.85 -1.99
N PRO A 47 -15.79 11.76 -1.81
CA PRO A 47 -16.72 12.58 -2.55
C PRO A 47 -16.62 14.07 -2.15
N PRO A 48 -17.13 14.98 -2.99
CA PRO A 48 -16.96 16.44 -2.80
C PRO A 48 -17.97 17.09 -1.82
N TRP A 49 -18.86 16.32 -1.21
CA TRP A 49 -19.94 16.84 -0.35
C TRP A 49 -19.56 16.93 1.12
#